data_AF-A0AAD3DT29-F1
#
_entry.id   AF-A0AAD3DT29-F1
#
_cell.length_a   1.000
_cell.length_b   1.000
_cell.length_c   1.000
_cell.angle_alpha   90.00
_cell.angle_beta   90.00
_cell.angle_gamma   90.00
#
_symmetry.space_group_name_H-M   'P 1'
#
loop_
_entity.id
_entity.type
_entity.pdbx_description
1 polymer ?
#
loop_
_entity_poly.entity_id
_entity_poly.type
_entity_poly.pdbx_seq_one_letter_code
_entity_poly.pdbx_strand_id
1 'polypeptide(L)'
;MNGLVLRSLGVLSRSCAGSAPAVEGAVRAFASGAAPSKKDVLYNLSNPDPDAEASVKEYLSSLYKGAKLEPSQADDSLELTSKIEKKYKAAQVVEYGLQNISVPLGYSKSDLAPVKRYAAELRTLGKQAGFEDAATEVSKRLSSTASTADSVKELLTKSQSLMSADLYSALLEAVQQVENATNATLTLDGASPAYKEFAKKVEAIAKAQGIPATLLVAAQKTPTDEVVAKEYARWQQHAAVKDAIAELEALKADATTLLDKHLGKSAEQVRKEQAAALTAAVKKAEAAKGAPWAVQFLEDVKRVEWFDACVAENPAVGPKVAA
;
A
#
# COMPACT_ATOMS: atom_id res chain seq x y z
N MET A 1 -18.50 7.49 7.42
CA MET A 1 -17.98 6.10 7.43
C MET A 1 -16.87 6.03 6.37
N ASN A 2 -15.61 6.28 6.73
CA ASN A 2 -14.50 6.43 5.78
C ASN A 2 -13.30 5.59 6.20
N GLY A 3 -13.36 4.28 5.92
CA GLY A 3 -12.29 3.31 6.19
C GLY A 3 -12.17 2.23 5.12
N LEU A 4 -12.66 2.48 3.90
CA LEU A 4 -12.74 1.47 2.85
C LEU A 4 -11.46 1.36 1.99
N VAL A 5 -10.59 2.37 2.00
CA VAL A 5 -9.46 2.46 1.07
C VAL A 5 -8.22 1.68 1.55
N LEU A 6 -8.08 1.40 2.85
CA LEU A 6 -7.01 0.53 3.39
C LEU A 6 -7.45 -0.92 3.66
N ARG A 7 -8.77 -1.17 3.69
CA ARG A 7 -9.30 -2.54 3.72
C ARG A 7 -8.94 -3.34 2.46
N SER A 8 -8.64 -2.68 1.33
CA SER A 8 -8.21 -3.35 0.10
C SER A 8 -6.75 -3.82 0.11
N LEU A 9 -5.91 -3.33 1.05
CA LEU A 9 -4.57 -3.90 1.30
C LEU A 9 -4.63 -5.06 2.31
N GLY A 10 -5.54 -5.00 3.28
CA GLY A 10 -5.82 -6.10 4.21
C GLY A 10 -6.59 -7.29 3.61
N VAL A 11 -7.17 -7.16 2.42
CA VAL A 11 -7.90 -8.24 1.72
C VAL A 11 -6.98 -9.20 0.97
N LEU A 12 -5.67 -8.90 0.82
CA LEU A 12 -4.70 -9.88 0.34
C LEU A 12 -4.50 -11.08 1.29
N SER A 13 -4.94 -10.97 2.55
CA SER A 13 -4.83 -12.06 3.53
C SER A 13 -6.11 -12.91 3.67
N ARG A 14 -7.27 -12.47 3.15
CA ARG A 14 -8.56 -13.16 3.36
C ARG A 14 -9.22 -13.76 2.11
N SER A 15 -8.65 -13.61 0.93
CA SER A 15 -9.15 -14.25 -0.30
C SER A 15 -8.45 -15.57 -0.67
N CYS A 16 -7.84 -16.27 0.29
CA CYS A 16 -7.36 -17.64 0.09
C CYS A 16 -8.47 -18.67 0.33
N ALA A 17 -9.58 -18.54 -0.38
CA ALA A 17 -10.62 -19.57 -0.45
C ALA A 17 -11.34 -19.44 -1.80
N GLY A 18 -10.96 -20.29 -2.76
CA GLY A 18 -11.74 -20.51 -3.99
C GLY A 18 -11.04 -20.14 -5.29
N SER A 19 -10.25 -21.10 -5.79
CA SER A 19 -10.11 -21.45 -7.22
C SER A 19 -9.74 -20.35 -8.23
N ALA A 20 -8.43 -20.16 -8.42
CA ALA A 20 -7.82 -19.98 -9.74
C ALA A 20 -6.43 -20.68 -9.70
N PRO A 21 -6.21 -21.75 -10.49
CA PRO A 21 -4.91 -22.40 -10.55
C PRO A 21 -3.93 -21.51 -11.34
N ALA A 22 -2.66 -21.50 -10.94
CA ALA A 22 -1.53 -20.87 -11.62
C ALA A 22 -1.25 -19.37 -11.37
N VAL A 23 -1.14 -18.94 -10.10
CA VAL A 23 -0.06 -18.02 -9.63
C VAL A 23 0.17 -18.28 -8.13
N GLU A 24 0.50 -19.52 -7.77
CA GLU A 24 1.00 -19.82 -6.42
C GLU A 24 2.50 -19.45 -6.39
N GLY A 25 2.91 -18.55 -5.47
CA GLY A 25 4.30 -18.51 -5.02
C GLY A 25 5.15 -17.28 -5.33
N ALA A 26 4.65 -16.05 -5.19
CA ALA A 26 5.51 -14.85 -5.28
C ALA A 26 5.41 -13.89 -4.08
N VAL A 27 4.92 -14.38 -2.94
CA VAL A 27 4.90 -13.60 -1.69
C VAL A 27 5.83 -14.28 -0.70
N ARG A 28 6.97 -13.64 -0.47
CA ARG A 28 7.93 -13.86 0.62
C ARG A 28 8.94 -15.01 0.52
N ALA A 29 9.48 -15.25 -0.67
CA ALA A 29 10.77 -15.93 -0.72
C ALA A 29 11.50 -15.62 -2.03
N PHE A 30 12.68 -15.02 -1.90
CA PHE A 30 13.75 -15.40 -2.80
C PHE A 30 13.84 -16.92 -2.73
N ALA A 31 13.75 -17.60 -3.87
CA ALA A 31 13.98 -19.03 -3.91
C ALA A 31 15.30 -19.31 -3.19
N SER A 32 15.21 -19.89 -1.99
CA SER A 32 16.36 -20.33 -1.20
C SER A 32 17.03 -21.44 -2.00
N GLY A 33 17.95 -21.07 -2.89
CA GLY A 33 18.65 -21.98 -3.81
C GLY A 33 18.85 -21.48 -5.24
N ALA A 34 18.18 -20.42 -5.70
CA ALA A 34 18.48 -19.81 -7.01
C ALA A 34 19.13 -18.43 -6.82
N ALA A 35 20.29 -18.21 -7.44
CA ALA A 35 20.93 -16.90 -7.44
C ALA A 35 19.95 -15.82 -7.97
N PRO A 36 19.87 -14.63 -7.34
CA PRO A 36 18.95 -13.60 -7.79
C PRO A 36 19.26 -13.20 -9.24
N SER A 37 18.24 -13.09 -10.09
CA SER A 37 18.44 -12.64 -11.47
C SER A 37 18.90 -11.18 -11.47
N LYS A 38 19.56 -10.73 -12.55
CA LYS A 38 19.96 -9.30 -12.68
C LYS A 38 18.78 -8.34 -12.48
N LYS A 39 17.57 -8.71 -12.93
CA LYS A 39 16.36 -7.90 -12.74
C LYS A 39 15.96 -7.84 -11.26
N ASP A 40 16.04 -8.95 -10.53
CA ASP A 40 15.77 -8.99 -9.08
C ASP A 40 16.71 -8.07 -8.31
N VAL A 41 18.01 -8.13 -8.64
CA VAL A 41 19.02 -7.27 -8.01
C VAL A 41 18.74 -5.80 -8.29
N LEU A 42 18.36 -5.43 -9.52
CA LEU A 42 18.04 -4.04 -9.86
C LEU A 42 16.85 -3.49 -9.07
N TYR A 43 15.80 -4.29 -8.84
CA TYR A 43 14.69 -3.92 -7.97
C TYR A 43 15.09 -3.89 -6.48
N ASN A 44 16.03 -4.73 -6.07
CA ASN A 44 16.49 -4.83 -4.70
C ASN A 44 17.55 -3.78 -4.31
N LEU A 45 18.15 -3.06 -5.26
CA LEU A 45 19.17 -2.03 -4.97
C LEU A 45 18.69 -0.97 -3.96
N SER A 46 17.39 -0.68 -3.95
CA SER A 46 16.76 0.29 -3.04
C SER A 46 15.82 -0.37 -2.01
N ASN A 47 15.81 -1.71 -1.94
CA ASN A 47 14.95 -2.45 -1.04
C ASN A 47 15.57 -2.47 0.37
N PRO A 48 14.86 -1.99 1.41
CA PRO A 48 15.37 -1.96 2.78
C PRO A 48 15.38 -3.34 3.47
N ASP A 49 14.95 -4.40 2.79
CA ASP A 49 15.02 -5.78 3.30
C ASP A 49 16.47 -6.26 3.45
N PRO A 50 16.94 -6.64 4.65
CA PRO A 50 18.27 -7.20 4.88
C PRO A 50 18.57 -8.43 4.04
N ASP A 51 17.58 -9.28 3.75
CA ASP A 51 17.79 -10.44 2.88
C ASP A 51 17.96 -10.00 1.41
N ALA A 52 17.24 -8.94 1.00
CA ALA A 52 17.46 -8.31 -0.30
C ALA A 52 18.83 -7.61 -0.37
N GLU A 53 19.26 -6.91 0.68
CA GLU A 53 20.57 -6.26 0.76
C GLU A 53 21.70 -7.31 0.74
N ALA A 54 21.55 -8.42 1.46
CA ALA A 54 22.48 -9.54 1.43
C ALA A 54 22.58 -10.14 0.03
N SER A 55 21.44 -10.33 -0.66
CA SER A 55 21.41 -10.84 -2.03
C SER A 55 22.11 -9.90 -3.03
N VAL A 56 21.94 -8.59 -2.87
CA VAL A 56 22.63 -7.55 -3.67
C VAL A 56 24.13 -7.58 -3.39
N LYS A 57 24.55 -7.65 -2.12
CA LYS A 57 25.96 -7.74 -1.72
C LYS A 57 26.63 -9.00 -2.28
N GLU A 58 25.94 -10.14 -2.24
CA GLU A 58 26.43 -11.40 -2.79
C GLU A 58 26.61 -11.30 -4.32
N TYR A 59 25.62 -10.75 -5.03
CA TYR A 59 25.69 -10.51 -6.47
C TYR A 59 26.85 -9.57 -6.85
N LEU A 60 27.00 -8.44 -6.14
CA LEU A 60 28.10 -7.50 -6.36
C LEU A 60 29.47 -8.12 -6.05
N SER A 61 29.55 -8.96 -5.01
CA SER A 61 30.77 -9.70 -4.66
C SER A 61 31.15 -10.72 -5.75
N SER A 62 30.16 -11.35 -6.39
CA SER A 62 30.36 -12.26 -7.53
C SER A 62 30.88 -11.51 -8.77
N LEU A 63 30.29 -10.34 -9.09
CA LEU A 63 30.79 -9.47 -10.16
C LEU A 63 32.23 -9.00 -9.90
N TYR A 64 32.54 -8.62 -8.66
CA TYR A 64 33.90 -8.23 -8.26
C TYR A 64 34.90 -9.37 -8.43
N LYS A 65 34.49 -10.62 -8.18
CA LYS A 65 35.29 -11.83 -8.40
C LYS A 65 35.38 -12.26 -9.88
N GLY A 66 34.83 -11.49 -10.81
CA GLY A 66 35.00 -11.68 -12.25
C GLY A 66 33.80 -12.31 -12.97
N ALA A 67 32.63 -12.41 -12.34
CA ALA A 67 31.41 -12.81 -13.05
C ALA A 67 31.00 -11.74 -14.08
N LYS A 68 30.50 -12.16 -15.25
CA LYS A 68 30.04 -11.26 -16.30
C LYS A 68 28.63 -10.77 -16.00
N LEU A 69 28.40 -9.47 -16.17
CA LEU A 69 27.06 -8.88 -16.08
C LEU A 69 26.18 -9.38 -17.23
N GLU A 70 25.04 -10.00 -16.91
CA GLU A 70 24.08 -10.44 -17.91
C GLU A 70 23.51 -9.24 -18.71
N PRO A 71 23.26 -9.36 -20.03
CA PRO A 71 22.60 -8.31 -20.80
C PRO A 71 21.15 -8.10 -20.33
N SER A 72 20.67 -6.86 -20.34
CA SER A 72 19.24 -6.60 -20.09
C SER A 72 18.46 -6.82 -21.39
N GLN A 73 17.55 -7.79 -21.42
CA GLN A 73 16.56 -7.89 -22.49
C GLN A 73 15.38 -6.96 -22.20
N ALA A 74 15.24 -5.91 -23.01
CA ALA A 74 14.00 -5.16 -23.16
C ALA A 74 13.17 -5.88 -24.23
N ASP A 75 12.08 -6.50 -23.82
CA ASP A 75 11.13 -7.11 -24.75
C ASP A 75 9.83 -6.30 -24.66
N ASP A 76 9.75 -5.27 -25.49
CA ASP A 76 8.65 -4.28 -25.51
C ASP A 76 7.31 -4.92 -25.95
N SER A 77 7.33 -6.16 -26.43
CA SER A 77 6.16 -6.93 -26.86
C SER A 77 5.27 -7.43 -25.71
N LEU A 78 5.71 -7.30 -24.45
CA LEU A 78 5.05 -7.86 -23.26
C LEU A 78 4.72 -6.80 -22.19
N GLU A 79 4.17 -5.65 -22.58
CA GLU A 79 3.83 -4.56 -21.64
C GLU A 79 2.95 -5.01 -20.45
N LEU A 80 1.98 -5.90 -20.68
CA LEU A 80 1.09 -6.40 -19.62
C LEU A 80 1.87 -7.24 -18.60
N THR A 81 2.72 -8.16 -19.08
CA THR A 81 3.57 -8.99 -18.24
C THR A 81 4.53 -8.13 -17.42
N SER A 82 5.14 -7.12 -18.04
CA SER A 82 6.02 -6.15 -17.37
C SER A 82 5.28 -5.35 -16.28
N LYS A 83 4.06 -4.88 -16.55
CA LYS A 83 3.21 -4.19 -15.56
C LYS A 83 2.86 -5.09 -14.38
N ILE A 84 2.51 -6.35 -14.65
CA ILE A 84 2.20 -7.35 -13.61
C ILE A 84 3.45 -7.64 -12.77
N GLU A 85 4.59 -7.88 -13.41
CA GLU A 85 5.86 -8.13 -12.74
C GLU A 85 6.27 -6.95 -11.85
N LYS A 86 6.25 -5.72 -12.37
CA LYS A 86 6.54 -4.50 -11.60
C LYS A 86 5.64 -4.38 -10.37
N LYS A 87 4.35 -4.71 -10.49
CA LYS A 87 3.41 -4.71 -9.36
C LYS A 87 3.81 -5.73 -8.29
N TYR A 88 4.14 -6.96 -8.65
CA TYR A 88 4.55 -8.00 -7.69
C TYR A 88 5.89 -7.68 -7.02
N LYS A 89 6.85 -7.11 -7.75
CA LYS A 89 8.12 -6.66 -7.19
C LYS A 89 7.93 -5.50 -6.21
N ALA A 90 7.14 -4.50 -6.58
CA ALA A 90 6.78 -3.41 -5.69
C ALA A 90 6.06 -3.93 -4.42
N ALA A 91 5.18 -4.93 -4.56
CA ALA A 91 4.51 -5.56 -3.42
C ALA A 91 5.49 -6.25 -2.46
N GLN A 92 6.54 -6.90 -2.95
CA GLN A 92 7.57 -7.51 -2.11
C GLN A 92 8.31 -6.46 -1.25
N VAL A 93 8.67 -5.32 -1.85
CA VAL A 93 9.31 -4.20 -1.13
C VAL A 93 8.35 -3.60 -0.09
N VAL A 94 7.10 -3.34 -0.48
CA VAL A 94 6.08 -2.76 0.41
C VAL A 94 5.76 -3.68 1.57
N GLU A 95 5.55 -4.98 1.32
CA GLU A 95 5.19 -5.95 2.36
C GLU A 95 6.25 -6.02 3.47
N TYR A 96 7.53 -6.12 3.09
CA TYR A 96 8.61 -6.12 4.07
C TYR A 96 8.73 -4.75 4.78
N GLY A 97 8.73 -3.65 4.03
CA GLY A 97 8.90 -2.33 4.60
C GLY A 97 7.79 -1.92 5.57
N LEU A 98 6.53 -2.31 5.29
CA LEU A 98 5.40 -2.02 6.19
C LEU A 98 5.59 -2.65 7.57
N GLN A 99 6.17 -3.84 7.64
CA GLN A 99 6.43 -4.53 8.91
C GLN A 99 7.51 -3.85 9.76
N ASN A 100 8.32 -2.97 9.15
CA ASN A 100 9.38 -2.22 9.82
C ASN A 100 8.99 -0.78 10.18
N ILE A 101 7.80 -0.33 9.78
CA ILE A 101 7.29 0.99 10.14
C ILE A 101 6.50 0.88 11.44
N SER A 102 6.95 1.62 12.47
CA SER A 102 6.25 1.66 13.76
C SER A 102 4.91 2.37 13.63
N VAL A 103 3.83 1.71 14.06
CA VAL A 103 2.46 2.27 14.05
C VAL A 103 2.22 3.09 15.34
N PRO A 104 2.04 4.42 15.27
CA PRO A 104 1.93 5.26 16.46
C PRO A 104 0.51 5.25 17.07
N LEU A 105 0.02 4.09 17.53
CA LEU A 105 -1.36 3.92 18.07
C LEU A 105 -1.66 4.79 19.32
N GLY A 106 -0.63 5.18 20.06
CA GLY A 106 -0.73 6.00 21.28
C GLY A 106 -0.49 7.49 21.06
N TYR A 107 -0.51 8.00 19.82
CA TYR A 107 -0.23 9.41 19.54
C TYR A 107 -1.22 10.35 20.28
N SER A 108 -0.74 11.55 20.62
CA SER A 108 -1.58 12.60 21.20
C SER A 108 -2.14 13.51 20.11
N LYS A 109 -3.40 13.92 20.23
CA LYS A 109 -3.97 14.94 19.33
C LYS A 109 -3.27 16.30 19.46
N SER A 110 -2.59 16.56 20.59
CA SER A 110 -1.78 17.76 20.79
C SER A 110 -0.40 17.69 20.11
N ASP A 111 0.07 16.49 19.74
CA ASP A 111 1.34 16.29 19.05
C ASP A 111 1.20 15.27 17.91
N LEU A 112 1.11 15.81 16.69
CA LEU A 112 1.01 15.01 15.47
C LEU A 112 2.37 14.62 14.87
N ALA A 113 3.49 14.90 15.54
CA ALA A 113 4.82 14.53 15.03
C ALA A 113 4.97 13.01 14.77
N PRO A 114 4.49 12.10 15.65
CA PRO A 114 4.54 10.67 15.37
C PRO A 114 3.73 10.26 14.12
N VAL A 115 2.56 10.87 13.92
CA VAL A 115 1.72 10.62 12.74
C VAL A 115 2.37 11.14 11.46
N LYS A 116 2.99 12.33 11.52
CA LYS A 116 3.75 12.88 10.40
C LYS A 116 4.93 11.98 10.03
N ARG A 117 5.63 11.42 11.02
CA ARG A 117 6.71 10.45 10.80
C ARG A 117 6.19 9.20 10.11
N TYR A 118 5.13 8.59 10.64
CA TYR A 118 4.48 7.42 10.04
C TYR A 118 4.08 7.66 8.57
N ALA A 119 3.40 8.76 8.27
CA ALA A 119 3.01 9.11 6.90
C ALA A 119 4.22 9.36 5.98
N ALA A 120 5.31 9.92 6.53
CA ALA A 120 6.55 10.12 5.77
C ALA A 120 7.27 8.80 5.48
N GLU A 121 7.33 7.88 6.45
CA GLU A 121 7.90 6.54 6.28
C GLU A 121 7.13 5.74 5.23
N LEU A 122 5.79 5.78 5.24
CA LEU A 122 4.97 5.17 4.20
C LEU A 122 5.25 5.76 2.80
N ARG A 123 5.43 7.09 2.70
CA ARG A 123 5.78 7.74 1.43
C ARG A 123 7.17 7.33 0.96
N THR A 124 8.14 7.24 1.86
CA THR A 124 9.51 6.78 1.54
C THR A 124 9.50 5.34 1.06
N LEU A 125 8.74 4.47 1.72
CA LEU A 125 8.55 3.08 1.31
C LEU A 125 7.94 2.98 -0.10
N GLY A 126 6.92 3.79 -0.40
CA GLY A 126 6.34 3.85 -1.74
C GLY A 126 7.39 4.21 -2.82
N LYS A 127 8.25 5.19 -2.54
CA LYS A 127 9.35 5.56 -3.44
C LYS A 127 10.37 4.44 -3.62
N GLN A 128 10.75 3.77 -2.53
CA GLN A 128 11.66 2.60 -2.58
C GLN A 128 11.08 1.46 -3.43
N ALA A 129 9.76 1.26 -3.37
CA ALA A 129 9.04 0.29 -4.20
C ALA A 129 8.83 0.75 -5.66
N GLY A 130 9.31 1.93 -6.04
CA GLY A 130 9.23 2.46 -7.41
C GLY A 130 7.90 3.11 -7.77
N PHE A 131 7.09 3.49 -6.78
CA PHE A 131 5.93 4.36 -6.97
C PHE A 131 6.35 5.83 -6.95
N GLU A 132 5.64 6.64 -7.74
CA GLU A 132 5.72 8.09 -7.64
C GLU A 132 4.91 8.60 -6.42
N ASP A 133 4.72 9.92 -6.31
CA ASP A 133 3.83 10.44 -5.28
C ASP A 133 2.38 9.95 -5.51
N ALA A 134 1.65 9.75 -4.42
CA ALA A 134 0.32 9.15 -4.46
C ALA A 134 -0.67 9.93 -5.35
N ALA A 135 -0.57 11.26 -5.41
CA ALA A 135 -1.46 12.07 -6.25
C ALA A 135 -1.18 11.80 -7.73
N THR A 136 0.08 11.70 -8.13
CA THR A 136 0.48 11.35 -9.49
C THR A 136 0.07 9.93 -9.86
N GLU A 137 0.28 8.94 -8.99
CA GLU A 137 -0.13 7.54 -9.23
C GLU A 137 -1.65 7.40 -9.41
N VAL A 138 -2.44 8.06 -8.55
CA VAL A 138 -3.91 8.08 -8.69
C VAL A 138 -4.32 8.82 -9.95
N SER A 139 -3.67 9.95 -10.27
CA SER A 139 -3.95 10.72 -11.49
C SER A 139 -3.71 9.91 -12.75
N LYS A 140 -2.64 9.09 -12.81
CA LYS A 140 -2.39 8.17 -13.93
C LYS A 140 -3.52 7.15 -14.09
N ARG A 141 -4.02 6.57 -13.00
CA ARG A 141 -5.15 5.63 -13.02
C ARG A 141 -6.44 6.29 -13.49
N LEU A 142 -6.71 7.50 -13.01
CA LEU A 142 -7.88 8.28 -13.43
C LEU A 142 -7.78 8.66 -14.91
N SER A 143 -6.63 9.12 -15.38
CA SER A 143 -6.39 9.45 -16.79
C SER A 143 -6.54 8.24 -17.72
N SER A 144 -6.00 7.08 -17.33
CA SER A 144 -6.19 5.83 -18.08
C SER A 144 -7.64 5.36 -18.11
N THR A 145 -8.42 5.68 -17.08
CA THR A 145 -9.86 5.38 -17.06
C THR A 145 -10.62 6.34 -17.95
N ALA A 146 -10.30 7.63 -17.87
CA ALA A 146 -10.91 8.70 -18.64
C ALA A 146 -10.66 8.55 -20.15
N SER A 147 -9.51 8.03 -20.57
CA SER A 147 -9.21 7.81 -22.00
C SER A 147 -10.10 6.75 -22.66
N THR A 148 -10.89 6.01 -21.90
CA THR A 148 -11.79 4.94 -22.39
C THR A 148 -13.23 5.10 -21.89
N ALA A 149 -13.57 6.26 -21.33
CA ALA A 149 -14.92 6.55 -20.85
C ALA A 149 -15.62 7.47 -21.86
N ASP A 150 -16.85 7.12 -22.24
CA ASP A 150 -17.65 7.87 -23.20
C ASP A 150 -18.47 8.98 -22.51
N SER A 151 -18.62 8.91 -21.19
CA SER A 151 -19.39 9.86 -20.39
C SER A 151 -18.79 10.11 -19.00
N VAL A 152 -19.19 11.21 -18.37
CA VAL A 152 -18.82 11.52 -16.97
C VAL A 152 -19.33 10.42 -16.03
N LYS A 153 -20.55 9.93 -16.24
CA LYS A 153 -21.15 8.85 -15.43
C LYS A 153 -20.33 7.57 -15.48
N GLU A 154 -19.86 7.19 -16.67
CA GLU A 154 -19.02 6.01 -16.86
C GLU A 154 -17.66 6.19 -16.18
N LEU A 155 -17.02 7.36 -16.34
CA LEU A 155 -15.76 7.68 -15.65
C LEU A 155 -15.90 7.54 -14.14
N LEU A 156 -16.95 8.13 -13.55
CA LEU A 156 -17.20 8.06 -12.11
C LEU A 156 -17.42 6.62 -11.64
N THR A 157 -18.19 5.83 -12.40
CA THR A 157 -18.49 4.43 -12.06
C THR A 157 -17.24 3.56 -12.11
N LYS A 158 -16.42 3.68 -13.17
CA LYS A 158 -15.14 2.96 -13.27
C LYS A 158 -14.12 3.40 -12.21
N SER A 159 -14.21 4.64 -11.73
CA SER A 159 -13.30 5.21 -10.74
C SER A 159 -13.80 5.12 -9.28
N GLN A 160 -14.95 4.49 -9.04
CA GLN A 160 -15.61 4.47 -7.73
C GLN A 160 -14.68 4.01 -6.59
N SER A 161 -13.81 3.03 -6.86
CA SER A 161 -12.87 2.47 -5.88
C SER A 161 -11.74 3.41 -5.46
N LEU A 162 -11.55 4.52 -6.19
CA LEU A 162 -10.50 5.51 -5.94
C LEU A 162 -10.99 6.73 -5.15
N MET A 163 -12.27 6.78 -4.79
CA MET A 163 -12.89 7.91 -4.10
C MET A 163 -13.67 7.45 -2.87
N SER A 164 -13.93 8.37 -1.93
CA SER A 164 -14.82 8.07 -0.81
C SER A 164 -16.25 7.87 -1.31
N ALA A 165 -17.03 7.04 -0.60
CA ALA A 165 -18.42 6.79 -0.94
C ALA A 165 -19.25 8.08 -0.96
N ASP A 166 -18.98 8.98 0.00
CA ASP A 166 -19.65 10.28 0.11
C ASP A 166 -19.34 11.18 -1.10
N LEU A 167 -18.07 11.22 -1.55
CA LEU A 167 -17.69 11.98 -2.74
C LEU A 167 -18.30 11.38 -4.01
N TYR A 168 -18.25 10.05 -4.15
CA TYR A 168 -18.86 9.35 -5.28
C TYR A 168 -20.35 9.65 -5.40
N SER A 169 -21.10 9.51 -4.29
CA SER A 169 -22.54 9.79 -4.24
C SER A 169 -22.84 11.22 -4.66
N ALA A 170 -22.14 12.19 -4.09
CA ALA A 170 -22.36 13.61 -4.38
C ALA A 170 -22.06 13.94 -5.87
N LEU A 171 -21.01 13.35 -6.44
CA LEU A 171 -20.66 13.55 -7.85
C LEU A 171 -21.69 12.90 -8.78
N LEU A 172 -22.17 11.70 -8.45
CA LEU A 172 -23.19 11.00 -9.24
C LEU A 172 -24.53 11.75 -9.20
N GLU A 173 -24.92 12.29 -8.06
CA GLU A 173 -26.09 13.18 -7.94
C GLU A 173 -25.93 14.44 -8.78
N ALA A 174 -24.75 15.06 -8.80
CA ALA A 174 -24.49 16.22 -9.65
C ALA A 174 -24.59 15.89 -11.14
N VAL A 175 -24.11 14.72 -11.58
CA VAL A 175 -24.32 14.23 -12.95
C VAL A 175 -25.81 14.11 -13.23
N GLN A 176 -26.56 13.40 -12.37
CA GLN A 176 -27.98 13.17 -12.57
C GLN A 176 -28.79 14.48 -12.65
N GLN A 177 -28.46 15.47 -11.81
CA GLN A 177 -29.11 16.79 -11.85
C GLN A 177 -28.88 17.50 -13.18
N VAL A 178 -27.65 17.45 -13.73
CA VAL A 178 -27.32 18.11 -14.99
C VAL A 178 -27.95 17.36 -16.17
N GLU A 179 -27.89 16.03 -16.19
CA GLU A 179 -28.52 15.22 -17.25
C GLU A 179 -30.05 15.41 -17.26
N ASN A 180 -30.69 15.51 -16.09
CA ASN A 180 -32.12 15.80 -15.99
C ASN A 180 -32.48 17.21 -16.47
N ALA A 181 -31.60 18.20 -16.24
CA ALA A 181 -31.83 19.57 -16.66
C ALA A 181 -31.66 19.77 -18.17
N THR A 182 -30.75 19.02 -18.80
CA THR A 182 -30.40 19.16 -20.22
C THR A 182 -31.06 18.11 -21.11
N ASN A 183 -31.65 17.05 -20.53
CA ASN A 183 -32.15 15.87 -21.23
C ASN A 183 -31.09 15.22 -22.15
N ALA A 184 -29.82 15.31 -21.78
CA ALA A 184 -28.70 14.79 -22.55
C ALA A 184 -27.65 14.15 -21.64
N THR A 185 -26.97 13.12 -22.14
CA THR A 185 -25.84 12.48 -21.46
C THR A 185 -24.70 13.46 -21.29
N LEU A 186 -24.11 13.49 -20.09
CA LEU A 186 -22.98 14.37 -19.81
C LEU A 186 -21.67 13.80 -20.37
N THR A 187 -21.15 14.44 -21.41
CA THR A 187 -19.90 14.11 -22.11
C THR A 187 -18.65 14.68 -21.43
N LEU A 188 -17.47 14.13 -21.69
CA LEU A 188 -16.17 14.57 -21.16
C LEU A 188 -15.49 15.65 -22.02
N ASP A 189 -16.25 16.53 -22.66
CA ASP A 189 -15.72 17.47 -23.66
C ASP A 189 -15.03 18.73 -23.09
N GLY A 190 -15.21 19.03 -21.81
CA GLY A 190 -14.61 20.20 -21.15
C GLY A 190 -15.20 21.56 -21.54
N ALA A 191 -16.01 21.64 -22.60
CA ALA A 191 -16.37 22.89 -23.25
C ALA A 191 -17.89 23.13 -23.29
N SER A 192 -18.70 22.07 -23.27
CA SER A 192 -20.16 22.18 -23.37
C SER A 192 -20.75 22.95 -22.20
N PRO A 193 -21.88 23.65 -22.40
CA PRO A 193 -22.58 24.33 -21.31
C PRO A 193 -22.95 23.38 -20.16
N ALA A 194 -23.38 22.16 -20.48
CA ALA A 194 -23.69 21.11 -19.51
C ALA A 194 -22.45 20.72 -18.68
N TYR A 195 -21.30 20.53 -19.33
CA TYR A 195 -20.04 20.25 -18.62
C TYR A 195 -19.62 21.41 -17.71
N LYS A 196 -19.77 22.66 -18.16
CA LYS A 196 -19.46 23.84 -17.34
C LYS A 196 -20.39 23.97 -16.13
N GLU A 197 -21.67 23.62 -16.28
CA GLU A 197 -22.60 23.57 -15.15
C GLU A 197 -22.23 22.46 -14.17
N PHE A 198 -21.90 21.27 -14.67
CA PHE A 198 -21.39 20.17 -13.86
C PHE A 198 -20.12 20.56 -13.10
N ALA A 199 -19.13 21.17 -13.78
CA ALA A 199 -17.89 21.63 -13.16
C ALA A 199 -18.14 22.60 -11.99
N LYS A 200 -19.10 23.53 -12.11
CA LYS A 200 -19.51 24.42 -11.01
C LYS A 200 -20.10 23.65 -9.82
N LYS A 201 -20.90 22.61 -10.08
CA LYS A 201 -21.43 21.73 -9.01
C LYS A 201 -20.29 20.95 -8.35
N VAL A 202 -19.31 20.47 -9.11
CA VAL A 202 -18.11 19.79 -8.59
C VAL A 202 -17.29 20.72 -7.68
N GLU A 203 -17.09 21.98 -8.06
CA GLU A 203 -16.42 22.97 -7.21
C GLU A 203 -17.16 23.20 -5.88
N ALA A 204 -18.50 23.26 -5.92
CA ALA A 204 -19.32 23.39 -4.71
C ALA A 204 -19.21 22.14 -3.80
N ILE A 205 -19.22 20.94 -4.39
CA ILE A 205 -19.02 19.67 -3.67
C ILE A 205 -17.63 19.62 -3.05
N ALA A 206 -16.59 19.97 -3.80
CA ALA A 206 -15.22 20.02 -3.32
C ALA A 206 -15.09 20.97 -2.11
N LYS A 207 -15.67 22.16 -2.21
CA LYS A 207 -15.71 23.12 -1.10
C LYS A 207 -16.43 22.55 0.14
N ALA A 208 -17.57 21.89 -0.05
CA ALA A 208 -18.32 21.26 1.04
C ALA A 208 -17.53 20.14 1.74
N GLN A 209 -16.66 19.43 1.00
CA GLN A 209 -15.78 18.39 1.54
C GLN A 209 -14.42 18.91 2.03
N GLY A 210 -14.18 20.22 1.98
CA GLY A 210 -12.91 20.83 2.39
C GLY A 210 -11.75 20.55 1.43
N ILE A 211 -12.04 20.26 0.16
CA ILE A 211 -11.07 20.05 -0.92
C ILE A 211 -10.82 21.39 -1.62
N PRO A 212 -9.59 21.92 -1.63
CA PRO A 212 -9.28 23.22 -2.23
C PRO A 212 -9.12 23.10 -3.75
N ALA A 213 -10.22 22.88 -4.47
CA ALA A 213 -10.23 22.62 -5.91
C ALA A 213 -9.45 23.65 -6.75
N THR A 214 -9.53 24.94 -6.39
CA THR A 214 -8.80 26.02 -7.08
C THR A 214 -7.29 25.86 -6.97
N LEU A 215 -6.77 25.51 -5.79
CA LEU A 215 -5.35 25.24 -5.57
C LEU A 215 -4.91 23.99 -6.35
N LEU A 216 -5.73 22.92 -6.35
CA LEU A 216 -5.41 21.68 -7.05
C LEU A 216 -5.32 21.89 -8.57
N VAL A 217 -6.27 22.64 -9.14
CA VAL A 217 -6.25 23.00 -10.57
C VAL A 217 -5.07 23.92 -10.88
N ALA A 218 -4.76 24.90 -10.02
CA ALA A 218 -3.61 25.77 -10.20
C ALA A 218 -2.30 24.98 -10.17
N ALA A 219 -2.13 24.06 -9.22
CA ALA A 219 -0.94 23.22 -9.10
C ALA A 219 -0.71 22.35 -10.35
N GLN A 220 -1.78 21.92 -11.02
CA GLN A 220 -1.70 21.16 -12.26
C GLN A 220 -1.39 22.03 -13.48
N LYS A 221 -1.94 23.26 -13.54
CA LYS A 221 -1.76 24.17 -14.70
C LYS A 221 -0.44 24.94 -14.66
N THR A 222 0.01 25.33 -13.48
CA THR A 222 1.21 26.15 -13.26
C THR A 222 2.13 25.49 -12.23
N PRO A 223 2.67 24.30 -12.52
CA PRO A 223 3.46 23.52 -11.55
C PRO A 223 4.80 24.18 -11.18
N THR A 224 5.28 25.12 -11.99
CA THR A 224 6.53 25.88 -11.75
C THR A 224 6.34 27.15 -10.92
N ASP A 225 5.09 27.52 -10.60
CA ASP A 225 4.82 28.64 -9.70
C ASP A 225 5.16 28.22 -8.26
N GLU A 226 6.18 28.86 -7.69
CA GLU A 226 6.68 28.53 -6.35
C GLU A 226 5.62 28.69 -5.24
N VAL A 227 4.73 29.67 -5.36
CA VAL A 227 3.72 29.96 -4.33
C VAL A 227 2.69 28.83 -4.34
N VAL A 228 2.19 28.50 -5.53
CA VAL A 228 1.24 27.40 -5.74
C VAL A 228 1.87 26.06 -5.35
N ALA A 229 3.12 25.79 -5.72
CA ALA A 229 3.82 24.56 -5.37
C ALA A 229 4.00 24.39 -3.85
N LYS A 230 4.36 25.47 -3.13
CA LYS A 230 4.51 25.46 -1.67
C LYS A 230 3.17 25.21 -0.97
N GLU A 231 2.10 25.87 -1.42
CA GLU A 231 0.76 25.66 -0.86
C GLU A 231 0.22 24.26 -1.15
N TYR A 232 0.42 23.76 -2.37
CA TYR A 232 0.04 22.40 -2.75
C TYR A 232 0.78 21.36 -1.91
N ALA A 233 2.09 21.50 -1.71
CA ALA A 233 2.87 20.60 -0.86
C ALA A 233 2.39 20.59 0.60
N ARG A 234 2.03 21.76 1.16
CA ARG A 234 1.42 21.86 2.50
C ARG A 234 0.09 21.14 2.57
N TRP A 235 -0.76 21.32 1.56
CA TRP A 235 -2.04 20.62 1.48
C TRP A 235 -1.85 19.10 1.37
N GLN A 236 -0.94 18.63 0.52
CA GLN A 236 -0.61 17.20 0.40
C GLN A 236 -0.13 16.59 1.71
N GLN A 237 0.71 17.32 2.47
CA GLN A 237 1.14 16.87 3.79
C GLN A 237 -0.04 16.78 4.76
N HIS A 238 -0.90 17.80 4.79
CA HIS A 238 -2.08 17.81 5.64
C HIS A 238 -3.06 16.68 5.30
N ALA A 239 -3.31 16.44 4.01
CA ALA A 239 -4.14 15.34 3.53
C ALA A 239 -3.56 13.97 3.94
N ALA A 240 -2.26 13.74 3.72
CA ALA A 240 -1.61 12.49 4.11
C ALA A 240 -1.66 12.24 5.63
N VAL A 241 -1.50 13.30 6.44
CA VAL A 241 -1.64 13.19 7.91
C VAL A 241 -3.08 12.88 8.29
N LYS A 242 -4.07 13.51 7.65
CA LYS A 242 -5.48 13.23 7.90
C LYS A 242 -5.85 11.77 7.59
N ASP A 243 -5.36 11.26 6.47
CA ASP A 243 -5.58 9.86 6.08
C ASP A 243 -4.88 8.89 7.04
N ALA A 244 -3.64 9.20 7.45
CA ALA A 244 -2.92 8.44 8.46
C ALA A 244 -3.65 8.43 9.82
N ILE A 245 -4.22 9.56 10.26
CA ILE A 245 -5.05 9.63 11.48
C ILE A 245 -6.25 8.70 11.33
N ALA A 246 -6.95 8.74 10.20
CA ALA A 246 -8.13 7.90 9.99
C ALA A 246 -7.78 6.40 10.07
N GLU A 247 -6.65 5.99 9.50
CA GLU A 247 -6.13 4.62 9.61
C GLU A 247 -5.76 4.27 11.05
N LEU A 248 -5.05 5.14 11.76
CA LEU A 248 -4.65 4.90 13.14
C LEU A 248 -5.85 4.78 14.09
N GLU A 249 -6.89 5.60 13.90
CA GLU A 249 -8.13 5.47 14.67
C GLU A 249 -8.88 4.18 14.35
N ALA A 250 -8.88 3.73 13.09
CA ALA A 250 -9.46 2.45 12.70
C ALA A 250 -8.70 1.28 13.33
N LEU A 251 -7.36 1.27 13.23
CA LEU A 251 -6.51 0.25 13.84
C LEU A 251 -6.64 0.23 15.37
N LYS A 252 -6.76 1.41 16.00
CA LYS A 252 -7.00 1.52 17.43
C LYS A 252 -8.36 0.95 17.83
N ALA A 253 -9.41 1.22 17.06
CA ALA A 253 -10.74 0.67 17.31
C ALA A 253 -10.75 -0.87 17.16
N ASP A 254 -10.10 -1.39 16.12
CA ASP A 254 -9.98 -2.83 15.89
C ASP A 254 -9.16 -3.51 17.01
N ALA A 255 -8.02 -2.92 17.40
CA ALA A 255 -7.19 -3.42 18.49
C ALA A 255 -7.93 -3.40 19.84
N THR A 256 -8.69 -2.33 20.12
CA THR A 256 -9.51 -2.21 21.34
C THR A 256 -10.59 -3.28 21.35
N THR A 257 -11.32 -3.44 20.25
CA THR A 257 -12.37 -4.48 20.12
C THR A 257 -11.80 -5.89 20.31
N LEU A 258 -10.62 -6.15 19.75
CA LEU A 258 -9.95 -7.45 19.88
C LEU A 258 -9.49 -7.68 21.33
N LEU A 259 -8.93 -6.66 21.98
CA LEU A 259 -8.51 -6.74 23.38
C LEU A 259 -9.70 -6.92 24.32
N ASP A 260 -10.78 -6.17 24.15
CA ASP A 260 -12.00 -6.30 24.97
C ASP A 260 -12.58 -7.72 24.85
N LYS A 261 -12.64 -8.25 23.62
CA LYS A 261 -13.06 -9.64 23.37
C LYS A 261 -12.12 -10.65 24.02
N HIS A 262 -10.82 -10.36 24.07
CA HIS A 262 -9.81 -11.22 24.68
C HIS A 262 -9.91 -11.22 26.20
N LEU A 263 -10.04 -10.04 26.82
CA LEU A 263 -10.18 -9.86 28.26
C LEU A 263 -11.50 -10.41 28.80
N GLY A 264 -12.51 -10.55 27.95
CA GLY A 264 -13.77 -11.24 28.28
C GLY A 264 -13.66 -12.76 28.42
N LYS A 265 -12.51 -13.37 28.13
CA LYS A 265 -12.28 -14.83 28.22
C LYS A 265 -11.49 -15.19 29.47
N SER A 266 -11.60 -16.44 29.92
CA SER A 266 -10.70 -16.96 30.97
C SER A 266 -9.28 -17.15 30.42
N ALA A 267 -8.27 -17.03 31.29
CA ALA A 267 -6.87 -17.24 30.91
C ALA A 267 -6.63 -18.64 30.32
N GLU A 268 -7.34 -19.66 30.80
CA GLU A 268 -7.24 -21.02 30.26
C GLU A 268 -7.80 -21.12 28.84
N GLN A 269 -8.97 -20.50 28.59
CA GLN A 269 -9.55 -20.45 27.26
C GLN A 269 -8.63 -19.71 26.28
N VAL A 270 -8.08 -18.57 26.69
CA VAL A 270 -7.10 -17.81 25.91
C VAL A 270 -5.91 -18.69 25.50
N ARG A 271 -5.27 -19.35 26.47
CA ARG A 271 -4.09 -20.20 26.20
C ARG A 271 -4.44 -21.33 25.23
N LYS A 272 -5.58 -21.99 25.42
CA LYS A 272 -6.04 -23.10 24.57
C LYS A 272 -6.26 -22.64 23.13
N GLU A 273 -6.95 -21.50 22.93
CA GLU A 273 -7.21 -20.95 21.61
C GLU A 273 -5.92 -20.50 20.90
N GLN A 274 -5.01 -19.82 21.60
CA GLN A 274 -3.73 -19.39 21.03
C GLN A 274 -2.84 -20.57 20.66
N ALA A 275 -2.74 -21.59 21.53
CA ALA A 275 -1.98 -22.80 21.23
C ALA A 275 -2.56 -23.57 20.04
N ALA A 276 -3.88 -23.65 19.93
CA ALA A 276 -4.54 -24.28 18.79
C ALA A 276 -4.29 -23.50 17.47
N ALA A 277 -4.35 -22.16 17.51
CA ALA A 277 -4.06 -21.32 16.36
C ALA A 277 -2.60 -21.43 15.91
N LEU A 278 -1.64 -21.42 16.83
CA LEU A 278 -0.22 -21.62 16.53
C LEU A 278 0.02 -23.00 15.92
N THR A 279 -0.55 -24.05 16.52
CA THR A 279 -0.44 -25.42 15.99
C THR A 279 -0.99 -25.53 14.57
N ALA A 280 -2.12 -24.88 14.29
CA ALA A 280 -2.70 -24.87 12.95
C ALA A 280 -1.81 -24.12 11.94
N ALA A 281 -1.21 -23.00 12.33
CA ALA A 281 -0.28 -22.25 11.49
C ALA A 281 0.99 -23.06 11.16
N VAL A 282 1.59 -23.70 12.15
CA VAL A 282 2.78 -24.56 11.98
C VAL A 282 2.45 -25.75 11.08
N LYS A 283 1.35 -26.47 11.33
CA LYS A 283 0.92 -27.59 10.49
C LYS A 283 0.70 -27.18 9.03
N LYS A 284 0.16 -25.97 8.81
CA LYS A 284 -0.03 -25.43 7.46
C LYS A 284 1.31 -25.19 6.76
N ALA A 285 2.31 -24.67 7.46
CA ALA A 285 3.65 -24.48 6.90
C ALA A 285 4.34 -25.83 6.61
N GLU A 286 4.29 -26.78 7.53
CA GLU A 286 4.86 -28.12 7.34
C GLU A 286 4.21 -28.88 6.16
N ALA A 287 2.89 -28.73 5.99
CA ALA A 287 2.16 -29.35 4.89
C ALA A 287 2.56 -28.81 3.51
N ALA A 288 3.08 -27.58 3.44
CA ALA A 288 3.51 -26.94 2.20
C ALA A 288 4.90 -27.41 1.69
N LYS A 289 5.51 -28.42 2.34
CA LYS A 289 6.70 -29.20 1.93
C LYS A 289 7.60 -28.53 0.89
N GLY A 290 8.59 -27.77 1.36
CA GLY A 290 9.63 -27.18 0.51
C GLY A 290 9.23 -25.90 -0.21
N ALA A 291 7.99 -25.43 -0.06
CA ALA A 291 7.61 -24.09 -0.49
C ALA A 291 8.49 -23.05 0.25
N PRO A 292 9.19 -22.16 -0.48
CA PRO A 292 10.16 -21.25 0.13
C PRO A 292 9.58 -20.35 1.25
N TRP A 293 8.32 -19.88 1.13
CA TRP A 293 7.65 -19.11 2.19
C TRP A 293 7.45 -19.94 3.48
N ALA A 294 7.24 -21.24 3.35
CA ALA A 294 7.00 -22.14 4.48
C ALA A 294 8.30 -22.49 5.18
N VAL A 295 9.39 -22.66 4.42
CA VAL A 295 10.75 -22.78 4.96
C VAL A 295 11.09 -21.53 5.76
N GLN A 296 10.92 -20.34 5.17
CA GLN A 296 11.19 -19.06 5.85
C GLN A 296 10.31 -18.89 7.11
N PHE A 297 9.02 -19.22 7.04
CA PHE A 297 8.13 -19.14 8.21
C PHE A 297 8.62 -20.02 9.37
N LEU A 298 9.02 -21.26 9.08
CA LEU A 298 9.53 -22.17 10.12
C LEU A 298 10.90 -21.72 10.65
N GLU A 299 11.74 -21.09 9.84
CA GLU A 299 12.97 -20.44 10.29
C GLU A 299 12.69 -19.21 11.17
N ASP A 300 11.72 -18.38 10.80
CA ASP A 300 11.31 -17.21 11.59
C ASP A 300 10.78 -17.64 12.96
N VAL A 301 10.01 -18.73 13.05
CA VAL A 301 9.57 -19.31 14.33
C VAL A 301 10.77 -19.70 15.20
N LYS A 302 11.79 -20.36 14.63
CA LYS A 302 13.03 -20.68 15.35
C LYS A 302 13.81 -19.44 15.78
N ARG A 303 13.80 -18.37 14.97
CA ARG A 303 14.44 -17.09 15.32
C ARG A 303 13.74 -16.41 16.50
N VAL A 304 12.41 -16.53 16.60
CA VAL A 304 11.64 -16.06 17.76
C VAL A 304 12.02 -16.88 19.01
N GLU A 305 12.08 -18.21 18.91
CA GLU A 305 12.50 -19.07 20.03
C GLU A 305 13.94 -18.74 20.50
N TRP A 306 14.85 -18.45 19.56
CA TRP A 306 16.21 -18.00 19.86
C TRP A 306 16.23 -16.63 20.55
N PHE A 307 15.41 -15.68 20.08
CA PHE A 307 15.27 -14.36 20.70
C PHE A 307 14.78 -14.48 22.15
N ASP A 308 13.75 -15.29 22.39
CA ASP A 308 13.20 -15.55 23.72
C ASP A 308 14.25 -16.17 24.65
N ALA A 309 15.04 -17.13 24.15
CA ALA A 309 16.15 -17.73 24.91
C ALA A 309 17.23 -16.70 25.27
N CYS A 310 17.62 -15.84 24.31
CA CYS A 310 18.62 -14.80 24.54
C CYS A 310 18.15 -13.74 25.56
N VAL A 311 16.88 -13.34 25.49
CA VAL A 311 16.28 -12.42 26.48
C VAL A 311 16.19 -13.08 27.85
N ALA A 312 15.84 -14.38 27.92
CA ALA A 312 15.81 -15.13 29.18
C ALA A 312 17.20 -15.26 29.83
N GLU A 313 18.27 -15.37 29.04
CA GLU A 313 19.66 -15.41 29.54
C GLU A 313 20.08 -14.09 30.21
N ASN A 314 19.71 -12.94 29.63
CA ASN A 314 20.02 -11.63 30.21
C ASN A 314 18.92 -10.58 29.93
N PRO A 315 17.86 -10.54 30.76
CA PRO A 315 16.72 -9.65 30.54
C PRO A 315 17.07 -8.17 30.58
N ALA A 316 18.16 -7.79 31.27
CA ALA A 316 18.56 -6.40 31.43
C ALA A 316 19.20 -5.80 30.18
N VAL A 317 19.81 -6.64 29.33
CA VAL A 317 20.55 -6.20 28.14
C VAL A 317 19.81 -6.59 26.85
N GLY A 318 18.91 -7.58 26.92
CA GLY A 318 18.14 -8.05 25.77
C GLY A 318 18.95 -9.03 24.89
N PRO A 319 18.58 -9.20 23.60
CA PRO A 319 19.24 -10.17 22.73
C PRO A 319 20.71 -9.82 22.49
N LYS A 320 21.59 -10.83 22.51
CA LYS A 320 23.01 -10.67 22.17
C LYS A 320 23.14 -10.41 20.66
N VAL A 321 23.44 -9.17 20.29
CA VAL A 321 23.79 -8.80 18.91
C VAL A 321 25.31 -8.87 18.77
N ALA A 322 25.82 -9.76 17.93
CA ALA A 322 27.23 -9.79 17.58
C ALA A 322 27.59 -8.50 16.82
N ALA A 323 28.55 -7.73 17.34
CA ALA A 323 29.02 -6.46 16.79
C ALA A 323 30.40 -6.61 16.15
#